data_AF-A0A7V9TEB5-F1
#
_entry.id   AF-A0A7V9TEB5-F1
#
_cell.length_a   1.000
_cell.length_b   1.000
_cell.length_c   1.000
_cell.angle_alpha   90.00
_cell.angle_beta   90.00
_cell.angle_gamma   90.00
#
_symmetry.space_group_name_H-M   'P 1'
#
loop_
_entity.id
_entity.type
_entity.pdbx_description
1 polymer ?
#
loop_
_entity_poly.entity_id
_entity_poly.type
_entity_poly.pdbx_seq_one_letter_code
_entity_poly.pdbx_strand_id
1 'polypeptide(L)'
;LGGLVVTGVLVAVLYGTGVLGGKSGASAATPTPTVAQNSEDEDETGEAEATPTPFEEMIFEETPALAPTPPVSAPGIPAASTDATAMYANTLVAQISQKNRYKFDPAFVALINKYTGEYRSANGYYERAGKYREAIDREFMNAQGIQPPLLGYVMAMSLTKFVDKGDGSGVWALPSAVLNEAGTTNATADPTAATRRAAAYIKELLDIFSKEEFVYVVACYGMTLQEAGKFNDELEKNDPGGQNRYDFWKMKNAGVVSGEQAERVARFFAAGIVGENPKEFGLPADGRLSSLY
;
A
#
# COMPACT_ATOMS: atom_id res chain seq x y z
N LEU A 1 52.47 -7.42 53.49
CA LEU A 1 51.10 -7.13 53.95
C LEU A 1 50.37 -6.50 52.76
N GLY A 2 49.80 -7.30 51.84
CA GLY A 2 48.37 -7.68 51.81
C GLY A 2 47.56 -6.56 51.13
N GLY A 3 46.97 -6.65 49.93
CA GLY A 3 46.49 -7.77 49.13
C GLY A 3 44.96 -7.67 49.03
N LEU A 4 44.41 -7.19 47.92
CA LEU A 4 43.03 -7.48 47.54
C LEU A 4 42.84 -7.41 46.01
N VAL A 5 42.59 -8.58 45.43
CA VAL A 5 42.23 -8.83 44.04
C VAL A 5 40.72 -9.07 44.02
N VAL A 6 39.98 -8.40 43.14
CA VAL A 6 38.55 -8.67 42.91
C VAL A 6 38.40 -9.36 41.55
N THR A 7 38.18 -10.66 41.60
CA THR A 7 37.86 -11.53 40.47
C THR A 7 36.34 -11.66 40.40
N GLY A 8 35.73 -11.17 39.31
CA GLY A 8 34.31 -11.34 39.02
C GLY A 8 34.06 -12.64 38.25
N VAL A 9 33.25 -13.53 38.84
CA VAL A 9 32.93 -14.88 38.39
C VAL A 9 31.89 -14.87 37.26
N LEU A 10 32.16 -15.66 36.22
CA LEU A 10 31.29 -15.94 35.08
C LEU A 10 30.47 -17.21 35.41
N VAL A 11 29.15 -17.09 35.50
CA VAL A 11 28.25 -18.23 35.72
C VAL A 11 27.64 -18.64 34.39
N ALA A 12 28.10 -19.78 33.86
CA ALA A 12 27.45 -20.51 32.78
C ALA A 12 26.46 -21.52 33.40
N VAL A 13 25.20 -21.48 32.96
CA VAL A 13 24.19 -22.51 33.29
C VAL A 13 23.96 -23.36 32.06
N LEU A 14 24.39 -24.62 32.14
CA LEU A 14 24.06 -25.73 31.27
C LEU A 14 23.42 -26.83 32.12
N TYR A 15 22.18 -27.17 31.82
CA TYR A 15 21.50 -28.45 32.10
C TYR A 15 20.42 -28.56 31.01
N GLY A 16 20.17 -29.67 30.31
CA GLY A 16 20.56 -31.05 30.56
C GLY A 16 19.34 -31.94 30.30
N THR A 17 19.37 -32.67 29.18
CA THR A 17 18.92 -34.06 28.98
C THR A 17 17.47 -34.53 29.27
N GLY A 18 16.87 -35.14 28.23
CA GLY A 18 16.04 -36.36 28.27
C GLY A 18 14.52 -36.15 28.11
N VAL A 19 13.72 -37.03 27.48
CA VAL A 19 13.92 -38.42 27.03
C VAL A 19 12.65 -38.89 26.25
N LEU A 20 12.85 -39.77 25.26
CA LEU A 20 11.98 -40.85 24.70
C LEU A 20 10.53 -40.60 24.20
N GLY A 21 10.27 -41.11 22.98
CA GLY A 21 9.10 -41.97 22.73
C GLY A 21 8.37 -41.73 21.40
N GLY A 22 8.49 -42.65 20.43
CA GLY A 22 7.62 -42.65 19.25
C GLY A 22 8.09 -43.59 18.14
N LYS A 23 7.73 -44.86 18.27
CA LYS A 23 8.16 -46.00 17.45
C LYS A 23 7.36 -46.08 16.15
N SER A 24 8.04 -46.57 15.13
CA SER A 24 7.69 -46.80 13.73
C SER A 24 6.41 -47.62 13.50
N GLY A 25 5.66 -47.24 12.46
CA GLY A 25 4.69 -48.10 11.77
C GLY A 25 4.99 -48.12 10.28
N ALA A 26 5.42 -49.28 9.78
CA ALA A 26 5.51 -49.60 8.35
C ALA A 26 4.46 -50.68 8.04
N SER A 27 3.95 -50.69 6.80
CA SER A 27 3.37 -51.81 6.03
C SER A 27 2.19 -51.28 5.20
N ALA A 28 2.37 -50.99 3.91
CA ALA A 28 2.28 -51.90 2.76
C ALA A 28 0.84 -52.37 2.45
N ALA A 29 0.32 -52.00 1.27
CA ALA A 29 -0.26 -52.91 0.29
C ALA A 29 -0.87 -52.14 -0.90
N THR A 30 -0.65 -52.70 -2.07
CA THR A 30 -0.89 -52.21 -3.44
C THR A 30 -2.29 -52.68 -3.95
N PRO A 31 -2.54 -52.72 -5.27
CA PRO A 31 -3.43 -51.88 -6.10
C PRO A 31 -4.80 -52.55 -6.38
N THR A 32 -5.65 -52.02 -7.28
CA THR A 32 -6.01 -52.55 -8.63
C THR A 32 -7.16 -51.72 -9.27
N PRO A 33 -7.63 -51.95 -10.53
CA PRO A 33 -7.84 -50.89 -11.55
C PRO A 33 -9.31 -50.85 -12.03
N THR A 34 -9.61 -50.19 -13.16
CA THR A 34 -10.62 -50.59 -14.21
C THR A 34 -10.82 -49.40 -15.19
N VAL A 35 -10.27 -49.45 -16.41
CA VAL A 35 -10.93 -49.71 -17.74
C VAL A 35 -11.97 -48.62 -18.10
N ALA A 36 -11.77 -47.69 -19.04
CA ALA A 36 -11.51 -47.72 -20.50
C ALA A 36 -12.79 -47.69 -21.38
N GLN A 37 -12.60 -47.13 -22.60
CA GLN A 37 -13.46 -47.02 -23.80
C GLN A 37 -14.21 -45.68 -23.98
N ASN A 38 -13.81 -44.85 -24.95
CA ASN A 38 -13.97 -44.91 -26.43
C ASN A 38 -15.41 -44.65 -26.90
N SER A 39 -15.57 -43.67 -27.80
CA SER A 39 -16.09 -43.78 -29.18
C SER A 39 -16.65 -42.42 -29.63
N GLU A 40 -16.08 -41.81 -30.68
CA GLU A 40 -16.63 -41.76 -32.07
C GLU A 40 -17.49 -40.49 -32.25
N ASP A 41 -17.07 -39.55 -33.10
CA ASP A 41 -17.48 -39.41 -34.52
C ASP A 41 -18.95 -38.94 -34.59
N GLU A 42 -19.37 -37.94 -35.36
CA GLU A 42 -19.06 -37.58 -36.74
C GLU A 42 -19.83 -36.27 -37.07
N ASP A 43 -19.34 -35.52 -38.06
CA ASP A 43 -20.08 -34.84 -39.16
C ASP A 43 -21.31 -33.93 -38.88
N GLU A 44 -21.69 -32.92 -39.67
CA GLU A 44 -21.36 -32.49 -41.03
C GLU A 44 -21.91 -31.05 -41.21
N THR A 45 -21.25 -30.27 -42.06
CA THR A 45 -21.77 -29.26 -43.04
C THR A 45 -22.92 -28.29 -42.71
N GLY A 46 -22.70 -27.03 -43.10
CA GLY A 46 -23.76 -26.01 -43.19
C GLY A 46 -23.29 -24.68 -43.74
N GLU A 47 -22.93 -24.69 -45.02
CA GLU A 47 -22.56 -23.60 -45.90
C GLU A 47 -23.59 -22.45 -45.94
N ALA A 48 -23.15 -21.19 -45.83
CA ALA A 48 -23.87 -20.04 -46.36
C ALA A 48 -22.90 -18.86 -46.57
N GLU A 49 -22.49 -18.71 -47.83
CA GLU A 49 -21.98 -17.47 -48.44
C GLU A 49 -22.81 -16.26 -48.02
N ALA A 50 -22.16 -15.24 -47.47
CA ALA A 50 -22.65 -13.88 -47.49
C ALA A 50 -21.55 -12.97 -48.04
N THR A 51 -21.81 -12.49 -49.24
CA THR A 51 -21.04 -11.52 -50.02
C THR A 51 -20.78 -10.25 -49.20
N PRO A 52 -19.54 -9.73 -49.13
CA PRO A 52 -19.30 -8.40 -48.59
C PRO A 52 -19.80 -7.35 -49.59
N THR A 53 -20.77 -6.54 -49.15
CA THR A 53 -21.18 -5.31 -49.83
C THR A 53 -20.03 -4.30 -49.80
N PRO A 54 -19.76 -3.58 -50.90
CA PRO A 54 -18.77 -2.51 -50.90
C PRO A 54 -19.34 -1.33 -50.10
N PHE A 55 -18.70 -1.02 -48.97
CA PHE A 55 -19.00 0.20 -48.23
C PHE A 55 -18.50 1.40 -49.04
N GLU A 56 -19.45 2.25 -49.42
CA GLU A 56 -19.22 3.57 -50.01
C GLU A 56 -18.32 4.39 -49.07
N GLU A 57 -17.19 4.82 -49.62
CA GLU A 57 -16.20 5.68 -48.97
C GLU A 57 -16.81 7.08 -48.80
N MET A 58 -17.58 7.28 -47.72
CA MET A 58 -18.00 8.61 -47.28
C MET A 58 -16.77 9.36 -46.77
N ILE A 59 -16.24 10.21 -47.62
CA ILE A 59 -15.26 11.24 -47.28
C ILE A 59 -15.90 12.15 -46.21
N PHE A 60 -15.54 11.93 -44.96
CA PHE A 60 -15.76 12.92 -43.90
C PHE A 60 -14.76 14.05 -44.11
N GLU A 61 -15.26 15.24 -44.42
CA GLU A 61 -14.52 16.48 -44.28
C GLU A 61 -13.96 16.55 -42.85
N GLU A 62 -12.63 16.51 -42.71
CA GLU A 62 -11.94 16.80 -41.46
C GLU A 62 -12.31 18.22 -41.01
N THR A 63 -13.27 18.29 -40.08
CA THR A 63 -13.47 19.50 -39.29
C THR A 63 -12.18 19.71 -38.49
N PRO A 64 -11.51 20.88 -38.57
CA PRO A 64 -10.28 21.12 -37.84
C PRO A 64 -10.50 20.84 -36.36
N ALA A 65 -9.79 19.83 -35.83
CA ALA A 65 -9.78 19.53 -34.42
C ALA A 65 -9.30 20.80 -33.67
N LEU A 66 -10.23 21.45 -32.97
CA LEU A 66 -9.88 22.46 -31.97
C LEU A 66 -8.92 21.80 -31.00
N ALA A 67 -7.70 22.35 -30.94
CA ALA A 67 -6.67 21.93 -30.00
C ALA A 67 -7.29 21.78 -28.60
N PRO A 68 -6.94 20.72 -27.83
CA PRO A 68 -7.43 20.57 -26.47
C PRO A 68 -7.02 21.80 -25.67
N THR A 69 -8.00 22.61 -25.31
CA THR A 69 -7.81 23.68 -24.32
C THR A 69 -7.22 23.04 -23.06
N PRO A 70 -6.13 23.61 -22.50
CA PRO A 70 -5.58 23.13 -21.24
C PRO A 70 -6.70 23.14 -20.18
N PRO A 71 -6.72 22.16 -19.25
CA PRO A 71 -7.71 22.12 -18.20
C PRO A 71 -7.67 23.43 -17.42
N VAL A 72 -8.75 24.19 -17.52
CA VAL A 72 -8.97 25.41 -16.76
C VAL A 72 -8.96 24.99 -15.29
N SER A 73 -7.91 25.39 -14.58
CA SER A 73 -7.83 25.24 -13.12
C SER A 73 -9.03 25.97 -12.51
N ALA A 74 -9.87 25.24 -11.78
CA ALA A 74 -11.03 25.80 -11.12
C ALA A 74 -10.62 26.97 -10.19
N PRO A 75 -11.46 28.00 -10.01
CA PRO A 75 -11.11 29.16 -9.20
C PRO A 75 -10.93 28.79 -7.73
N GLY A 76 -9.69 28.91 -7.24
CA GLY A 76 -9.38 29.84 -6.17
C GLY A 76 -9.64 29.44 -4.72
N ILE A 77 -9.28 28.21 -4.30
CA ILE A 77 -8.97 27.97 -2.88
C ILE A 77 -7.46 28.02 -2.73
N PRO A 78 -6.90 29.01 -1.99
CA PRO A 78 -5.46 29.15 -1.86
C PRO A 78 -4.84 27.85 -1.33
N ALA A 79 -3.71 27.45 -1.91
CA ALA A 79 -2.89 26.38 -1.37
C ALA A 79 -2.65 26.66 0.12
N ALA A 80 -2.70 25.64 0.97
CA ALA A 80 -2.40 25.81 2.38
C ALA A 80 -0.98 26.41 2.50
N SER A 81 -0.77 27.29 3.48
CA SER A 81 0.59 27.77 3.75
C SER A 81 1.48 26.58 4.13
N THR A 82 2.78 26.70 3.90
CA THR A 82 3.75 25.66 4.29
C THR A 82 3.63 25.31 5.78
N ASP A 83 3.41 26.32 6.61
CA ASP A 83 3.25 26.12 8.07
C ASP A 83 1.99 25.32 8.41
N ALA A 84 0.88 25.58 7.72
CA ALA A 84 -0.36 24.82 7.88
C ALA A 84 -0.16 23.37 7.40
N THR A 85 0.49 23.15 6.26
CA THR A 85 0.81 21.80 5.75
C THR A 85 1.66 21.02 6.74
N ALA A 86 2.70 21.63 7.32
CA ALA A 86 3.54 21.00 8.33
C ALA A 86 2.75 20.63 9.59
N MET A 87 1.84 21.51 10.05
CA MET A 87 0.96 21.24 11.18
C MET A 87 0.05 20.04 10.91
N TYR A 88 -0.65 20.02 9.76
CA TYR A 88 -1.53 18.90 9.42
C TYR A 88 -0.77 17.58 9.25
N ALA A 89 0.44 17.61 8.68
CA ALA A 89 1.28 16.42 8.55
C ALA A 89 1.68 15.85 9.93
N ASN A 90 2.03 16.72 10.88
CA ASN A 90 2.30 16.32 12.27
C ASN A 90 1.05 15.72 12.94
N THR A 91 -0.12 16.32 12.74
CA THR A 91 -1.38 15.77 13.27
C THR A 91 -1.67 14.39 12.71
N LEU A 92 -1.49 14.20 11.39
CA LEU A 92 -1.72 12.92 10.74
C LEU A 92 -0.77 11.82 11.27
N VAL A 93 0.51 12.14 11.43
CA VAL A 93 1.47 11.24 12.09
C VAL A 93 0.99 10.87 13.48
N ALA A 94 0.63 11.86 14.30
CA ALA A 94 0.18 11.61 15.66
C ALA A 94 -1.06 10.70 15.71
N GLN A 95 -1.98 10.83 14.77
CA GLN A 95 -3.14 9.95 14.64
C GLN A 95 -2.72 8.51 14.29
N ILE A 96 -1.82 8.32 13.32
CA ILE A 96 -1.43 6.99 12.82
C ILE A 96 -0.48 6.27 13.79
N SER A 97 0.65 6.88 14.16
CA SER A 97 1.67 6.24 15.00
C SER A 97 1.37 6.35 16.49
N GLN A 98 0.37 7.15 16.91
CA GLN A 98 0.07 7.47 18.32
C GLN A 98 1.24 8.14 19.07
N LYS A 99 2.29 8.50 18.35
CA LYS A 99 3.50 9.19 18.82
C LYS A 99 3.87 10.21 17.77
N ASN A 100 4.36 11.38 18.19
CA ASN A 100 4.88 12.39 17.27
C ASN A 100 6.38 12.60 17.49
N ARG A 101 7.19 11.83 16.75
CA ARG A 101 8.65 11.97 16.74
C ARG A 101 9.18 12.55 15.42
N TYR A 102 8.31 12.67 14.43
CA TYR A 102 8.69 13.07 13.08
C TYR A 102 9.09 14.53 13.01
N LYS A 103 10.08 14.79 12.17
CA LYS A 103 10.50 16.14 11.79
C LYS A 103 10.20 16.33 10.32
N PHE A 104 9.47 17.40 10.01
CA PHE A 104 9.09 17.74 8.66
C PHE A 104 10.00 18.85 8.13
N ASP A 105 10.94 18.46 7.28
CA ASP A 105 11.79 19.40 6.57
C ASP A 105 10.97 20.33 5.65
N PRO A 106 11.29 21.63 5.56
CA PRO A 106 10.55 22.57 4.72
C PRO A 106 10.44 22.17 3.24
N ALA A 107 11.46 21.54 2.67
CA ALA A 107 11.42 21.09 1.28
C ALA A 107 10.47 19.89 1.11
N PHE A 108 10.40 19.00 2.11
CA PHE A 108 9.43 17.92 2.12
C PHE A 108 8.00 18.45 2.26
N VAL A 109 7.78 19.43 3.13
CA VAL A 109 6.49 20.10 3.30
C VAL A 109 6.04 20.77 2.00
N ALA A 110 6.95 21.44 1.29
CA ALA A 110 6.65 22.03 -0.02
C ALA A 110 6.23 20.95 -1.04
N LEU A 111 6.88 19.78 -1.01
CA LEU A 111 6.52 18.64 -1.86
C LEU A 111 5.13 18.09 -1.52
N ILE A 112 4.80 17.95 -0.23
CA ILE A 112 3.45 17.55 0.21
C ILE A 112 2.43 18.57 -0.31
N ASN A 113 2.69 19.87 -0.11
CA ASN A 113 1.76 20.92 -0.52
C ASN A 113 1.50 20.90 -2.03
N LYS A 114 2.54 20.67 -2.85
CA LYS A 114 2.42 20.49 -4.31
C LYS A 114 1.39 19.41 -4.66
N TYR A 115 1.41 18.27 -3.97
CA TYR A 115 0.49 17.16 -4.24
C TYR A 115 -0.90 17.36 -3.67
N THR A 116 -1.12 18.27 -2.70
CA THR A 116 -2.48 18.52 -2.18
C THR A 116 -3.45 18.99 -3.28
N GLY A 117 -2.96 19.68 -4.32
CA GLY A 117 -3.76 20.08 -5.48
C GLY A 117 -4.43 18.91 -6.21
N GLU A 118 -3.75 17.75 -6.29
CA GLU A 118 -4.29 16.54 -6.90
C GLU A 118 -5.49 15.97 -6.13
N TYR A 119 -5.60 16.28 -4.85
CA TYR A 119 -6.66 15.81 -3.97
C TYR A 119 -7.75 16.87 -3.72
N ARG A 120 -7.52 18.14 -4.04
CA ARG A 120 -8.57 19.18 -4.01
C ARG A 120 -9.54 19.08 -5.18
N SER A 121 -9.10 18.44 -6.26
CA SER A 121 -9.79 18.48 -7.55
C SER A 121 -10.89 17.43 -7.68
N ALA A 122 -10.94 16.41 -6.82
CA ALA A 122 -11.95 15.36 -6.89
C ALA A 122 -12.84 15.40 -5.64
N ASN A 123 -14.15 15.53 -5.84
CA ASN A 123 -15.14 15.41 -4.76
C ASN A 123 -15.47 13.93 -4.49
N GLY A 124 -16.08 13.64 -3.34
CA GLY A 124 -16.69 12.34 -3.03
C GLY A 124 -15.72 11.27 -2.54
N TYR A 125 -14.57 11.63 -1.97
CA TYR A 125 -13.68 10.64 -1.34
C TYR A 125 -14.37 9.94 -0.18
N TYR A 126 -15.11 10.68 0.65
CA TYR A 126 -15.81 10.11 1.80
C TYR A 126 -16.84 9.06 1.37
N GLU A 127 -17.66 9.37 0.36
CA GLU A 127 -18.66 8.43 -0.18
C GLU A 127 -17.98 7.21 -0.81
N ARG A 128 -16.93 7.40 -1.60
CA ARG A 128 -16.17 6.28 -2.20
C ARG A 128 -15.53 5.41 -1.12
N ALA A 129 -14.91 6.00 -0.10
CA ALA A 129 -14.31 5.31 1.03
C ALA A 129 -15.35 4.49 1.81
N GLY A 130 -16.58 5.00 1.96
CA GLY A 130 -17.68 4.32 2.62
C GLY A 130 -17.99 2.93 2.05
N LYS A 131 -17.77 2.72 0.73
CA LYS A 131 -17.96 1.42 0.07
C LYS A 131 -16.97 0.35 0.53
N TYR A 132 -15.79 0.77 0.98
CA TYR A 132 -14.71 -0.12 1.43
C TYR A 132 -14.61 -0.19 2.95
N ARG A 133 -15.45 0.56 3.68
CA ARG A 133 -15.38 0.71 5.14
C ARG A 133 -15.32 -0.64 5.86
N GLU A 134 -16.31 -1.50 5.65
CA GLU A 134 -16.38 -2.79 6.35
C GLU A 134 -15.15 -3.66 6.08
N ALA A 135 -14.67 -3.69 4.84
CA ALA A 135 -13.48 -4.44 4.47
C ALA A 135 -12.22 -3.86 5.10
N ILE A 136 -12.05 -2.53 5.08
CA ILE A 136 -10.90 -1.86 5.69
C ILE A 136 -10.89 -2.08 7.19
N ASP A 137 -11.99 -1.80 7.88
CA ASP A 137 -12.09 -1.91 9.34
C ASP A 137 -11.86 -3.37 9.77
N ARG A 138 -12.49 -4.34 9.11
CA ARG A 138 -12.33 -5.76 9.42
C ARG A 138 -10.89 -6.24 9.20
N GLU A 139 -10.32 -5.99 8.03
CA GLU A 139 -9.05 -6.60 7.68
C GLU A 139 -7.87 -5.86 8.34
N PHE A 140 -7.89 -4.52 8.42
CA PHE A 140 -6.82 -3.77 9.08
C PHE A 140 -6.88 -3.90 10.61
N MET A 141 -8.03 -3.67 11.23
CA MET A 141 -8.10 -3.68 12.70
C MET A 141 -8.25 -5.08 13.27
N ASN A 142 -9.24 -5.84 12.79
CA ASN A 142 -9.62 -7.09 13.46
C ASN A 142 -8.72 -8.26 13.05
N ALA A 143 -8.35 -8.35 11.78
CA ALA A 143 -7.50 -9.44 11.29
C ALA A 143 -6.01 -9.16 11.51
N GLN A 144 -5.53 -7.95 11.19
CA GLN A 144 -4.10 -7.62 11.22
C GLN A 144 -3.65 -6.83 12.46
N GLY A 145 -4.58 -6.34 13.28
CA GLY A 145 -4.24 -5.55 14.48
C GLY A 145 -3.64 -4.17 14.18
N ILE A 146 -3.80 -3.65 12.96
CA ILE A 146 -3.32 -2.33 12.54
C ILE A 146 -4.30 -1.27 13.02
N GLN A 147 -3.94 -0.57 14.10
CA GLN A 147 -4.74 0.52 14.67
C GLN A 147 -3.99 1.85 14.62
N PRO A 148 -4.64 2.97 14.28
CA PRO A 148 -6.01 3.07 13.76
C PRO A 148 -6.09 2.63 12.28
N PRO A 149 -7.30 2.31 11.77
CA PRO A 149 -7.50 1.95 10.36
C PRO A 149 -7.24 3.11 9.41
N LEU A 150 -7.03 4.34 9.93
CA LEU A 150 -6.67 5.52 9.16
C LEU A 150 -5.53 5.27 8.17
N LEU A 151 -4.52 4.47 8.55
CA LEU A 151 -3.43 4.12 7.65
C LEU A 151 -3.96 3.46 6.37
N GLY A 152 -4.93 2.56 6.48
CA GLY A 152 -5.57 1.89 5.34
C GLY A 152 -6.37 2.86 4.47
N TYR A 153 -7.19 3.72 5.08
CA TYR A 153 -7.97 4.72 4.33
C TYR A 153 -7.08 5.71 3.58
N VAL A 154 -6.06 6.26 4.24
CA VAL A 154 -5.13 7.21 3.60
C VAL A 154 -4.31 6.53 2.51
N MET A 155 -3.91 5.26 2.72
CA MET A 155 -3.20 4.50 1.70
C MET A 155 -4.07 4.33 0.45
N ALA A 156 -5.28 3.79 0.58
CA ALA A 156 -6.22 3.62 -0.54
C ALA A 156 -6.53 4.94 -1.25
N MET A 157 -6.73 6.03 -0.49
CA MET A 157 -6.93 7.35 -1.07
C MET A 157 -5.72 7.82 -1.87
N SER A 158 -4.50 7.63 -1.35
CA SER A 158 -3.28 8.09 -2.00
C SER A 158 -2.91 7.33 -3.27
N LEU A 159 -3.28 6.06 -3.35
CA LEU A 159 -2.99 5.19 -4.48
C LEU A 159 -4.00 5.39 -5.62
N THR A 160 -5.30 5.38 -5.29
CA THR A 160 -6.36 5.29 -6.30
C THR A 160 -7.50 6.27 -6.08
N LYS A 161 -7.46 7.10 -5.03
CA LYS A 161 -8.57 8.00 -4.69
C LYS A 161 -9.88 7.24 -4.44
N PHE A 162 -9.78 5.96 -4.02
CA PHE A 162 -10.87 4.99 -3.92
C PHE A 162 -11.59 4.69 -5.24
N VAL A 163 -10.87 4.80 -6.37
CA VAL A 163 -11.38 4.46 -7.69
C VAL A 163 -10.72 3.16 -8.15
N ASP A 164 -11.52 2.10 -8.23
CA ASP A 164 -11.07 0.84 -8.82
C ASP A 164 -10.85 1.02 -10.32
N LYS A 165 -9.68 0.63 -10.82
CA LYS A 165 -9.31 0.74 -12.24
C LYS A 165 -9.81 -0.45 -13.07
N GLY A 166 -10.35 -1.49 -12.43
CA GLY A 166 -10.84 -2.69 -13.11
C GLY A 166 -9.73 -3.58 -13.69
N ASP A 167 -8.47 -3.29 -13.38
CA ASP A 167 -7.29 -4.12 -13.71
C ASP A 167 -7.09 -5.26 -12.70
N GLY A 168 -8.08 -5.47 -11.84
CA GLY A 168 -8.02 -6.40 -10.72
C GLY A 168 -7.22 -5.86 -9.54
N SER A 169 -6.40 -4.84 -9.63
CA SER A 169 -5.60 -4.41 -8.47
C SER A 169 -6.43 -3.73 -7.37
N GLY A 170 -7.71 -3.45 -7.65
CA GLY A 170 -8.65 -2.79 -6.76
C GLY A 170 -8.18 -1.38 -6.39
N VAL A 171 -8.66 -0.89 -5.25
CA VAL A 171 -8.22 0.42 -4.72
C VAL A 171 -6.80 0.42 -4.15
N TRP A 172 -6.17 -0.77 -4.04
CA TRP A 172 -4.87 -0.98 -3.41
C TRP A 172 -3.72 -0.99 -4.41
N ALA A 173 -3.98 -1.08 -5.72
CA ALA A 173 -2.98 -0.97 -6.77
C ALA A 173 -1.72 -1.84 -6.51
N LEU A 174 -1.90 -3.03 -5.93
CA LEU A 174 -0.78 -3.91 -5.57
C LEU A 174 -0.08 -4.40 -6.84
N PRO A 175 1.25 -4.23 -6.97
CA PRO A 175 1.99 -4.74 -8.11
C PRO A 175 1.96 -6.27 -8.17
N SER A 176 2.00 -6.82 -9.38
CA SER A 176 2.01 -8.26 -9.61
C SER A 176 3.17 -8.97 -8.89
N ALA A 177 4.33 -8.32 -8.74
CA ALA A 177 5.46 -8.85 -7.97
C ALA A 177 5.08 -9.17 -6.51
N VAL A 178 4.36 -8.26 -5.84
CA VAL A 178 3.89 -8.42 -4.45
C VAL A 178 2.80 -9.47 -4.33
N LEU A 179 1.95 -9.56 -5.34
CA LEU A 179 0.89 -10.56 -5.43
C LEU A 179 1.47 -11.98 -5.64
N ASN A 180 2.44 -12.11 -6.54
CA ASN A 180 3.12 -13.36 -6.84
C ASN A 180 3.97 -13.89 -5.67
N GLU A 181 4.65 -13.01 -4.93
CA GLU A 181 5.43 -13.39 -3.73
C GLU A 181 4.54 -14.06 -2.67
N ALA A 182 3.27 -13.63 -2.57
CA ALA A 182 2.28 -14.25 -1.69
C ALA A 182 1.51 -15.42 -2.34
N GLY A 183 1.95 -15.93 -3.50
CA GLY A 183 1.29 -17.02 -4.21
C GLY A 183 -0.14 -16.68 -4.66
N THR A 184 -0.44 -15.40 -4.84
CA THR A 184 -1.81 -14.90 -5.05
C THR A 184 -1.91 -14.25 -6.41
N THR A 185 -2.51 -14.91 -7.41
CA THR A 185 -2.60 -14.37 -8.79
C THR A 185 -3.93 -13.66 -9.08
N ASN A 186 -5.00 -13.93 -8.32
CA ASN A 186 -6.38 -13.52 -8.62
C ASN A 186 -7.17 -12.90 -7.44
N ALA A 187 -6.55 -12.53 -6.32
CA ALA A 187 -7.27 -12.08 -5.10
C ALA A 187 -7.88 -10.67 -5.19
N THR A 188 -8.37 -10.30 -6.35
CA THR A 188 -8.20 -8.96 -6.86
C THR A 188 -9.51 -8.50 -7.56
N ALA A 189 -10.36 -9.44 -7.99
CA ALA A 189 -11.74 -9.15 -8.40
C ALA A 189 -12.71 -8.89 -7.24
N ASP A 190 -12.45 -9.43 -6.04
CA ASP A 190 -13.25 -9.18 -4.83
C ASP A 190 -12.61 -8.05 -3.99
N PRO A 191 -13.31 -6.92 -3.76
CA PRO A 191 -12.82 -5.84 -2.91
C PRO A 191 -12.41 -6.28 -1.51
N THR A 192 -13.10 -7.28 -0.93
CA THR A 192 -12.73 -7.82 0.39
C THR A 192 -11.41 -8.59 0.32
N ALA A 193 -11.25 -9.50 -0.63
CA ALA A 193 -10.01 -10.24 -0.83
C ALA A 193 -8.82 -9.32 -1.11
N ALA A 194 -9.02 -8.29 -1.96
CA ALA A 194 -7.99 -7.30 -2.27
C ALA A 194 -7.58 -6.52 -1.01
N THR A 195 -8.56 -6.12 -0.20
CA THR A 195 -8.33 -5.43 1.07
C THR A 195 -7.62 -6.30 2.10
N ARG A 196 -7.99 -7.59 2.20
CA ARG A 196 -7.29 -8.55 3.06
C ARG A 196 -5.83 -8.69 2.67
N ARG A 197 -5.54 -8.85 1.36
CA ARG A 197 -4.16 -8.98 0.89
C ARG A 197 -3.36 -7.71 1.14
N ALA A 198 -3.94 -6.54 0.88
CA ALA A 198 -3.29 -5.26 1.15
C ALA A 198 -3.02 -5.04 2.65
N ALA A 199 -3.96 -5.39 3.51
CA ALA A 199 -3.79 -5.31 4.96
C ALA A 199 -2.66 -6.23 5.44
N ALA A 200 -2.64 -7.49 4.97
CA ALA A 200 -1.56 -8.44 5.28
C ALA A 200 -0.20 -7.93 4.80
N TYR A 201 -0.11 -7.41 3.59
CA TYR A 201 1.13 -6.84 3.05
C TYR A 201 1.62 -5.62 3.85
N ILE A 202 0.72 -4.70 4.21
CA ILE A 202 1.08 -3.56 5.07
C ILE A 202 1.52 -4.04 6.46
N LYS A 203 0.90 -5.09 7.00
CA LYS A 203 1.33 -5.69 8.28
C LYS A 203 2.75 -6.27 8.18
N GLU A 204 3.05 -6.99 7.10
CA GLU A 204 4.39 -7.54 6.84
C GLU A 204 5.43 -6.42 6.74
N LEU A 205 5.12 -5.31 6.07
CA LEU A 205 5.98 -4.13 6.03
C LEU A 205 6.12 -3.45 7.41
N LEU A 206 5.04 -3.38 8.20
CA LEU A 206 5.08 -2.86 9.56
C LEU A 206 5.93 -3.74 10.49
N ASP A 207 6.07 -5.03 10.22
CA ASP A 207 6.97 -5.90 10.98
C ASP A 207 8.45 -5.63 10.65
N ILE A 208 8.74 -5.08 9.47
CA ILE A 208 10.08 -4.63 9.08
C ILE A 208 10.43 -3.27 9.70
N PHE A 209 9.54 -2.28 9.58
CA PHE A 209 9.84 -0.87 9.94
C PHE A 209 9.23 -0.42 11.28
N SER A 210 8.42 -1.22 11.94
CA SER A 210 7.55 -0.83 13.06
C SER A 210 6.47 0.19 12.70
N LYS A 211 5.48 0.32 13.59
CA LYS A 211 4.42 1.34 13.50
C LYS A 211 4.94 2.77 13.65
N GLU A 212 6.02 2.97 14.40
CA GLU A 212 6.59 4.30 14.60
C GLU A 212 7.26 4.83 13.33
N GLU A 213 7.79 3.94 12.49
CA GLU A 213 8.46 4.29 11.23
C GLU A 213 7.58 3.99 10.01
N PHE A 214 6.25 4.05 10.15
CA PHE A 214 5.28 3.74 9.09
C PHE A 214 5.50 4.55 7.80
N VAL A 215 6.16 5.71 7.86
CA VAL A 215 6.51 6.47 6.66
C VAL A 215 7.37 5.64 5.70
N TYR A 216 8.21 4.73 6.20
CA TYR A 216 8.96 3.81 5.35
C TYR A 216 8.11 2.65 4.83
N VAL A 217 7.04 2.26 5.53
CA VAL A 217 6.01 1.36 4.98
C VAL A 217 5.37 1.98 3.75
N VAL A 218 5.06 3.28 3.80
CA VAL A 218 4.54 4.03 2.66
C VAL A 218 5.60 4.13 1.54
N ALA A 219 6.84 4.47 1.90
CA ALA A 219 7.94 4.58 0.94
C ALA A 219 8.20 3.27 0.19
N CYS A 220 8.15 2.13 0.89
CA CYS A 220 8.41 0.81 0.33
C CYS A 220 7.16 0.12 -0.24
N TYR A 221 5.99 0.76 -0.20
CA TYR A 221 4.77 0.15 -0.71
C TYR A 221 4.90 -0.21 -2.20
N GLY A 222 4.67 -1.48 -2.53
CA GLY A 222 4.84 -2.03 -3.87
C GLY A 222 6.18 -2.74 -4.10
N MET A 223 7.12 -2.67 -3.16
CA MET A 223 8.34 -3.49 -3.15
C MET A 223 8.06 -4.89 -2.63
N THR A 224 8.83 -5.89 -3.05
CA THR A 224 8.80 -7.20 -2.39
C THR A 224 9.28 -7.08 -0.94
N LEU A 225 8.90 -8.03 -0.07
CA LEU A 225 9.32 -8.00 1.33
C LEU A 225 10.85 -8.13 1.46
N GLN A 226 11.49 -8.88 0.55
CA GLN A 226 12.94 -8.97 0.51
C GLN A 226 13.61 -7.63 0.18
N GLU A 227 13.06 -6.87 -0.77
CA GLU A 227 13.57 -5.53 -1.12
C GLU A 227 13.37 -4.55 0.03
N ALA A 228 12.19 -4.58 0.66
CA ALA A 228 11.91 -3.77 1.84
C ALA A 228 12.87 -4.09 3.00
N GLY A 229 13.21 -5.36 3.21
CA GLY A 229 14.21 -5.78 4.20
C GLY A 229 15.60 -5.21 3.90
N LYS A 230 16.07 -5.30 2.65
CA LYS A 230 17.36 -4.69 2.24
C LYS A 230 17.36 -3.17 2.42
N PHE A 231 16.25 -2.51 2.11
CA PHE A 231 16.09 -1.08 2.34
C PHE A 231 16.18 -0.73 3.84
N ASN A 232 15.60 -1.56 4.72
CA ASN A 232 15.73 -1.38 6.16
C ASN A 232 17.18 -1.54 6.64
N ASP A 233 17.92 -2.53 6.11
CA ASP A 233 19.34 -2.70 6.39
C ASP A 233 20.15 -1.46 5.97
N GLU A 234 19.80 -0.82 4.84
CA GLU A 234 20.43 0.43 4.39
C GLU A 234 20.10 1.61 5.30
N LEU A 235 18.86 1.73 5.79
CA LEU A 235 18.50 2.71 6.81
C LEU A 235 19.32 2.50 8.09
N GLU A 236 19.50 1.25 8.52
CA GLU A 236 20.28 0.94 9.72
C GLU A 236 21.76 1.22 9.54
N LYS A 237 22.33 0.91 8.39
CA LYS A 237 23.72 1.25 8.07
C LYS A 237 23.97 2.76 8.10
N ASN A 238 23.02 3.57 7.62
CA ASN A 238 23.14 5.03 7.56
C ASN A 238 22.79 5.72 8.88
N ASP A 239 21.91 5.11 9.70
CA ASP A 239 21.52 5.62 11.01
C ASP A 239 21.32 4.48 12.02
N PRO A 240 22.41 3.90 12.57
CA PRO A 240 22.34 2.79 13.51
C PRO A 240 21.59 3.14 14.80
N GLY A 241 21.57 4.43 15.18
CA GLY A 241 20.88 4.93 16.37
C GLY A 241 19.39 5.26 16.15
N GLY A 242 18.89 5.16 14.92
CA GLY A 242 17.49 5.41 14.55
C GLY A 242 16.95 6.82 14.81
N GLN A 243 17.80 7.77 15.22
CA GLN A 243 17.34 9.12 15.60
C GLN A 243 16.99 9.98 14.38
N ASN A 244 17.70 9.76 13.27
CA ASN A 244 17.52 10.50 12.03
C ASN A 244 16.44 9.91 11.15
N ARG A 245 16.01 8.66 11.39
CA ARG A 245 14.92 8.01 10.63
C ARG A 245 13.57 8.72 10.78
N TYR A 246 13.36 9.48 11.85
CA TYR A 246 12.16 10.31 12.02
C TYR A 246 12.23 11.63 11.22
N ASP A 247 13.37 11.95 10.64
CA ASP A 247 13.53 13.01 9.65
C ASP A 247 13.66 12.37 8.26
N PHE A 248 12.51 12.06 7.67
CA PHE A 248 12.42 11.35 6.40
C PHE A 248 13.23 12.04 5.29
N TRP A 249 13.24 13.37 5.27
CA TRP A 249 13.97 14.13 4.26
C TRP A 249 15.49 14.04 4.45
N LYS A 250 15.95 13.90 5.69
CA LYS A 250 17.36 13.60 5.96
C LYS A 250 17.79 12.26 5.36
N MET A 251 16.96 11.22 5.44
CA MET A 251 17.25 9.93 4.79
C MET A 251 17.23 10.03 3.27
N LYS A 252 16.37 10.89 2.71
CA LYS A 252 16.41 11.24 1.29
C LYS A 252 17.69 11.95 0.88
N ASN A 253 18.14 12.94 1.65
CA ASN A 253 19.38 13.67 1.38
C ASN A 253 20.64 12.80 1.56
N ALA A 254 20.57 11.78 2.41
CA ALA A 254 21.60 10.75 2.55
C ALA A 254 21.63 9.74 1.39
N GLY A 255 20.66 9.81 0.46
CA GLY A 255 20.59 8.93 -0.70
C GLY A 255 19.98 7.55 -0.44
N VAL A 256 19.42 7.31 0.77
CA VAL A 256 18.74 6.05 1.10
C VAL A 256 17.34 6.04 0.48
N VAL A 257 16.60 7.15 0.62
CA VAL A 257 15.26 7.29 0.03
C VAL A 257 15.35 7.85 -1.39
N SER A 258 14.78 7.14 -2.35
CA SER A 258 14.72 7.57 -3.75
C SER A 258 13.71 8.71 -3.98
N GLY A 259 13.80 9.36 -5.16
CA GLY A 259 12.82 10.38 -5.56
C GLY A 259 11.39 9.85 -5.62
N GLU A 260 11.20 8.67 -6.21
CA GLU A 260 9.87 8.04 -6.33
C GLU A 260 9.28 7.69 -4.97
N GLN A 261 10.10 7.13 -4.07
CA GLN A 261 9.68 6.84 -2.69
C GLN A 261 9.26 8.13 -1.98
N ALA A 262 10.03 9.21 -2.11
CA ALA A 262 9.69 10.49 -1.52
C ALA A 262 8.39 11.08 -2.08
N GLU A 263 8.15 10.96 -3.38
CA GLU A 263 6.88 11.39 -4.00
C GLU A 263 5.69 10.56 -3.50
N ARG A 264 5.85 9.25 -3.36
CA ARG A 264 4.82 8.36 -2.82
C ARG A 264 4.42 8.75 -1.40
N VAL A 265 5.40 9.00 -0.54
CA VAL A 265 5.15 9.48 0.82
C VAL A 265 4.50 10.87 0.80
N ALA A 266 4.96 11.78 -0.06
CA ALA A 266 4.34 13.10 -0.17
C ALA A 266 2.87 13.04 -0.60
N ARG A 267 2.53 12.17 -1.55
CA ARG A 267 1.14 11.90 -1.97
C ARG A 267 0.30 11.29 -0.86
N PHE A 268 0.87 10.39 -0.07
CA PHE A 268 0.21 9.84 1.12
C PHE A 268 -0.17 10.93 2.12
N PHE A 269 0.78 11.80 2.48
CA PHE A 269 0.48 12.93 3.36
C PHE A 269 -0.54 13.88 2.74
N ALA A 270 -0.42 14.21 1.46
CA ALA A 270 -1.38 15.07 0.78
C ALA A 270 -2.80 14.48 0.82
N ALA A 271 -2.94 13.18 0.56
CA ALA A 271 -4.21 12.47 0.65
C ALA A 271 -4.79 12.52 2.08
N GLY A 272 -3.97 12.21 3.09
CA GLY A 272 -4.43 12.20 4.48
C GLY A 272 -4.79 13.59 5.00
N ILE A 273 -4.01 14.61 4.65
CA ILE A 273 -4.29 16.01 5.02
C ILE A 273 -5.64 16.45 4.43
N VAL A 274 -5.88 16.20 3.14
CA VAL A 274 -7.15 16.55 2.49
C VAL A 274 -8.31 15.72 3.02
N GLY A 275 -8.12 14.40 3.17
CA GLY A 275 -9.14 13.48 3.66
C GLY A 275 -9.56 13.72 5.10
N GLU A 276 -8.66 14.23 5.96
CA GLU A 276 -8.97 14.58 7.35
C GLU A 276 -9.48 16.02 7.51
N ASN A 277 -9.31 16.88 6.50
CA ASN A 277 -9.68 18.28 6.54
C ASN A 277 -10.47 18.74 5.29
N PRO A 278 -11.46 17.99 4.80
CA PRO A 278 -12.05 18.21 3.47
C PRO A 278 -12.58 19.64 3.27
N LYS A 279 -13.21 20.23 4.29
CA LYS A 279 -13.76 21.60 4.25
C LYS A 279 -12.69 22.68 4.02
N GLU A 280 -11.53 22.56 4.67
CA GLU A 280 -10.40 23.48 4.53
C GLU A 280 -9.78 23.43 3.12
N PHE A 281 -10.02 22.33 2.42
CA PHE A 281 -9.50 22.06 1.08
C PHE A 281 -10.57 22.16 -0.01
N GLY A 282 -11.75 22.71 0.30
CA GLY A 282 -12.78 22.99 -0.69
C GLY A 282 -13.75 21.87 -1.01
N LEU A 283 -13.82 20.87 -0.15
CA LEU A 283 -14.67 19.70 -0.31
C LEU A 283 -15.78 19.75 0.76
N PRO A 284 -16.75 20.69 0.68
CA PRO A 284 -17.73 20.90 1.75
C PRO A 284 -18.71 19.74 1.94
N ALA A 285 -18.90 18.92 0.89
CA ALA A 285 -19.77 17.75 0.91
C ALA A 285 -19.08 16.49 1.47
N ASP A 286 -17.75 16.49 1.59
CA ASP A 286 -16.99 15.35 2.06
C ASP A 286 -16.87 15.37 3.61
N GLY A 287 -17.05 14.19 4.22
CA GLY A 287 -16.75 13.95 5.63
C GLY A 287 -15.27 13.63 5.85
N ARG A 288 -14.82 13.71 7.10
CA ARG A 288 -13.45 13.29 7.48
C ARG A 288 -13.32 11.78 7.36
N LEU A 289 -12.20 11.26 6.85
CA LEU A 289 -11.98 9.81 6.78
C LEU A 289 -12.05 9.17 8.17
N SER A 290 -11.54 9.85 9.20
CA SER A 290 -11.61 9.39 10.58
C SER A 290 -13.03 9.21 11.14
N SER A 291 -14.06 9.74 10.50
CA SER A 291 -15.45 9.53 10.95
C SER A 291 -16.09 8.28 10.36
N LEU A 292 -15.33 7.47 9.62
CA LEU A 292 -15.78 6.17 9.10
C LEU A 292 -15.56 5.02 10.09
N TYR A 293 -14.81 5.18 11.18
CA TYR A 293 -14.48 4.10 12.10
C TYR A 293 -14.56 4.50 13.58
#